data_AF-A0A1H5B1J8-F1
#
_entry.id   AF-A0A1H5B1J8-F1
#
_cell.length_a   1.000
_cell.length_b   1.000
_cell.length_c   1.000
_cell.angle_alpha   90.00
_cell.angle_beta   90.00
_cell.angle_gamma   90.00
#
_symmetry.space_group_name_H-M   'P 1'
#
loop_
_entity.id
_entity.type
_entity.pdbx_description
1 polymer ?
#
loop_
_entity_poly.entity_id
_entity_poly.type
_entity_poly.pdbx_seq_one_letter_code
_entity_poly.pdbx_strand_id
1 'polypeptide(L)'
;MSTTGPAGRALSPGVPFATSSYEVTWPEVPLPPVAPAGPAAWLLLTDEHPAALGRAVALALALAAAGDEALSLPRDDLDELPGFLAGRAVRGVVFLTGSPYAYHDPEAAQELLLAVRSVVARLGDGVRFHVCTQSGGEPGLVCLRGLVRVLAVERPSLRASLVDFDARSDVDVLARELRSDAPDDEVRWRHDVRHAARLARVPSAVEVPTGPGAYVVTGGLAPAAARWLVDTGATRVVLCGRFPEAPDTLVVPGDVADPGVAERLVAAATADGLPLRGIVHAPVSDWRRGVQGARRLHEATADSPPDWWLLCTSATALFGAPGATTRATADAWLAAFAAWRRSRGLPATTVPLGPPHLPPFPRPYFSTL
;
A
#
# COMPACT_ATOMS: atom_id res chain seq x y z
N MET A 1 -46.24 -14.62 -11.90
CA MET A 1 -46.12 -13.82 -10.67
C MET A 1 -44.71 -13.99 -10.14
N SER A 2 -43.81 -13.07 -10.49
CA SER A 2 -42.40 -13.09 -10.06
C SER A 2 -42.29 -12.19 -8.83
N THR A 3 -41.99 -12.78 -7.68
CA THR A 3 -41.73 -12.05 -6.44
C THR A 3 -40.31 -11.50 -6.48
N THR A 4 -40.17 -10.25 -6.94
CA THR A 4 -38.97 -9.46 -6.71
C THR A 4 -38.87 -9.17 -5.20
N GLY A 5 -37.93 -9.83 -4.53
CA GLY A 5 -37.57 -9.50 -3.15
C GLY A 5 -37.16 -8.04 -3.03
N PRO A 6 -37.27 -7.42 -1.84
CA PRO A 6 -37.00 -6.01 -1.67
C PRO A 6 -35.53 -5.74 -2.00
N ALA A 7 -35.29 -4.92 -3.03
CA ALA A 7 -33.99 -4.34 -3.28
C ALA A 7 -33.53 -3.65 -1.99
N GLY A 8 -32.44 -4.16 -1.40
CA GLY A 8 -31.92 -3.70 -0.12
C GLY A 8 -31.66 -2.20 -0.16
N ARG A 9 -32.57 -1.43 0.44
CA ARG A 9 -32.42 0.01 0.63
C ARG A 9 -31.22 0.20 1.57
N ALA A 10 -30.23 0.98 1.17
CA ALA A 10 -29.09 1.31 2.04
C ALA A 10 -29.62 1.82 3.39
N LEU A 11 -29.05 1.32 4.50
CA LEU A 11 -29.49 1.64 5.86
C LEU A 11 -29.30 3.13 6.24
N SER A 12 -28.60 3.90 5.41
CA SER A 12 -28.39 5.33 5.56
C SER A 12 -28.78 6.03 4.25
N PRO A 13 -29.43 7.21 4.29
CA PRO A 13 -29.80 8.00 3.11
C PRO A 13 -28.60 8.57 2.33
N GLY A 14 -27.38 8.10 2.61
CA GLY A 14 -26.12 8.70 2.20
C GLY A 14 -25.70 9.75 3.21
N VAL A 15 -24.66 9.47 3.98
CA VAL A 15 -23.99 10.50 4.78
C VAL A 15 -23.18 11.35 3.81
N PRO A 16 -23.28 12.70 3.81
CA PRO A 16 -22.47 13.55 2.92
C PRO A 16 -20.99 13.17 3.00
N PHE A 17 -20.31 13.13 1.85
CA PHE A 17 -18.88 12.76 1.76
C PHE A 17 -18.02 13.55 2.76
N ALA A 18 -18.31 14.84 2.94
CA ALA A 18 -17.67 15.74 3.90
C ALA A 18 -17.68 15.24 5.37
N THR A 19 -18.64 14.38 5.70
CA THR A 19 -18.87 13.84 7.06
C THR A 19 -18.60 12.32 7.15
N SER A 20 -17.98 11.72 6.13
CA SER A 20 -17.63 10.28 6.11
C SER A 20 -16.18 10.00 5.72
N SER A 21 -15.33 11.03 5.70
CA SER A 21 -13.89 10.91 5.40
C SER A 21 -13.06 10.48 6.61
N TYR A 22 -12.05 9.66 6.34
CA TYR A 22 -11.11 9.14 7.33
C TYR A 22 -9.69 9.17 6.79
N GLU A 23 -8.72 9.28 7.69
CA GLU A 23 -7.31 9.13 7.39
C GLU A 23 -6.60 8.23 8.41
N VAL A 24 -5.46 7.66 8.01
CA VAL A 24 -4.58 6.95 8.93
C VAL A 24 -3.68 7.97 9.62
N THR A 25 -3.88 8.10 10.93
CA THR A 25 -3.05 8.90 11.83
C THR A 25 -2.06 8.02 12.58
N TRP A 26 -1.03 8.65 13.14
CA TRP A 26 0.05 8.00 13.86
C TRP A 26 0.26 8.65 15.24
N PRO A 27 -0.71 8.53 16.16
CA PRO A 27 -0.53 9.02 17.52
C PRO A 27 0.62 8.28 18.21
N GLU A 28 1.22 8.94 19.20
CA GLU A 28 2.16 8.27 20.11
C GLU A 28 1.43 7.19 20.92
N VAL A 29 1.98 5.98 20.92
CA VAL A 29 1.42 4.83 21.64
C VAL A 29 2.61 4.08 22.27
N PRO A 30 2.92 4.35 23.56
CA PRO A 30 4.01 3.68 24.25
C PRO A 30 3.87 2.17 24.26
N LEU A 31 4.99 1.45 24.41
CA LEU A 31 4.96 0.01 24.61
C LEU A 31 4.18 -0.34 25.88
N PRO A 32 3.38 -1.43 25.86
CA PRO A 32 2.80 -1.94 27.09
C PRO A 32 3.92 -2.37 28.05
N PRO A 33 3.70 -2.30 29.38
CA PRO A 33 4.65 -2.84 30.34
C PRO A 33 4.85 -4.33 30.04
N VAL A 34 6.07 -4.69 29.66
CA VAL A 34 6.44 -6.06 29.27
C VAL A 34 6.53 -6.90 30.54
N ALA A 35 5.71 -7.94 30.66
CA ALA A 35 5.98 -8.99 31.63
C ALA A 35 7.29 -9.69 31.22
N PRO A 36 8.22 -9.97 32.14
CA PRO A 36 9.47 -10.65 31.78
C PRO A 36 9.13 -12.01 31.16
N ALA A 37 9.27 -12.08 29.83
CA ALA A 37 9.15 -13.32 29.10
C ALA A 37 10.45 -14.09 29.25
N GLY A 38 10.36 -15.41 29.43
CA GLY A 38 11.55 -16.27 29.44
C GLY A 38 12.33 -16.19 28.12
N PRO A 39 13.56 -16.72 28.08
CA PRO A 39 14.36 -16.78 26.87
C PRO A 39 13.57 -17.45 25.73
N ALA A 40 13.66 -16.92 24.52
CA ALA A 40 13.04 -17.51 23.34
C ALA A 40 13.94 -17.44 22.10
N ALA A 41 13.63 -18.27 21.11
CA ALA A 41 14.28 -18.24 19.80
C ALA A 41 13.51 -17.37 18.81
N TRP A 42 14.22 -16.62 17.97
CA TRP A 42 13.70 -15.83 16.86
C TRP A 42 14.31 -16.31 15.56
N LEU A 43 13.53 -16.35 14.48
CA LEU A 43 14.06 -16.62 13.15
C LEU A 43 14.15 -15.31 12.37
N LEU A 44 15.36 -14.95 11.94
CA LEU A 44 15.64 -13.77 11.13
C LEU A 44 15.80 -14.19 9.66
N LEU A 45 14.99 -13.58 8.80
CA LEU A 45 15.04 -13.68 7.35
C LEU A 45 15.35 -12.31 6.77
N THR A 46 16.01 -12.26 5.62
CA THR A 46 16.33 -11.01 4.94
C THR A 46 15.98 -11.10 3.46
N ASP A 47 15.94 -9.96 2.79
CA ASP A 47 15.90 -9.89 1.33
C ASP A 47 17.28 -9.94 0.67
N GLU A 48 18.30 -10.38 1.41
CA GLU A 48 19.70 -10.53 0.97
C GLU A 48 20.41 -9.23 0.57
N HIS A 49 19.75 -8.08 0.73
CA HIS A 49 20.41 -6.80 0.58
C HIS A 49 21.45 -6.61 1.71
N PRO A 50 22.66 -6.08 1.44
CA PRO A 50 23.72 -5.94 2.46
C PRO A 50 23.28 -5.19 3.73
N ALA A 51 22.48 -4.12 3.56
CA ALA A 51 21.89 -3.39 4.68
C ALA A 51 20.91 -4.23 5.53
N ALA A 52 20.15 -5.15 4.92
CA ALA A 52 19.29 -6.07 5.66
C ALA A 52 20.10 -7.08 6.46
N LEU A 53 21.17 -7.63 5.87
CA LEU A 53 22.07 -8.56 6.54
C LEU A 53 22.78 -7.91 7.74
N GLY A 54 23.31 -6.69 7.57
CA GLY A 54 23.92 -5.94 8.66
C GLY A 54 22.96 -5.69 9.82
N ARG A 55 21.68 -5.38 9.50
CA ARG A 55 20.62 -5.23 10.52
C ARG A 55 20.24 -6.55 11.18
N ALA A 56 20.21 -7.66 10.45
CA ALA A 56 19.95 -8.97 11.03
C ALA A 56 21.01 -9.34 12.07
N VAL A 57 22.29 -9.07 11.78
CA VAL A 57 23.39 -9.28 12.75
C VAL A 57 23.22 -8.37 13.96
N ALA A 58 22.95 -7.08 13.76
CA ALA A 58 22.75 -6.14 14.86
C ALA A 58 21.56 -6.53 15.75
N LEU A 59 20.44 -6.94 15.14
CA LEU A 59 19.26 -7.41 15.86
C LEU A 59 19.53 -8.73 16.60
N ALA A 60 20.28 -9.66 16.02
CA ALA A 60 20.67 -10.90 16.68
C ALA A 60 21.49 -10.62 17.94
N LEU A 61 22.43 -9.67 17.89
CA LEU A 61 23.21 -9.25 19.06
C LEU A 61 22.35 -8.60 20.14
N ALA A 62 21.41 -7.72 19.76
CA ALA A 62 20.48 -7.08 20.69
C ALA A 62 19.54 -8.10 21.38
N LEU A 63 19.03 -9.07 20.61
CA LEU A 63 18.21 -10.16 21.14
C LEU A 63 19.03 -11.04 22.12
N ALA A 64 20.28 -11.38 21.77
CA ALA A 64 21.18 -12.13 22.63
C ALA A 64 21.51 -11.38 23.94
N ALA A 65 21.77 -10.09 23.87
CA ALA A 65 21.99 -9.25 25.06
C ALA A 65 20.76 -9.23 25.99
N ALA A 66 19.57 -9.40 25.42
CA ALA A 66 18.32 -9.49 26.16
C ALA A 66 17.94 -10.93 26.57
N GLY A 67 18.79 -11.92 26.29
CA GLY A 67 18.64 -13.33 26.68
C GLY A 67 17.85 -14.21 25.70
N ASP A 68 17.56 -13.73 24.49
CA ASP A 68 16.92 -14.52 23.43
C ASP A 68 17.97 -15.12 22.47
N GLU A 69 17.61 -16.19 21.77
CA GLU A 69 18.41 -16.77 20.69
C GLU A 69 17.92 -16.23 19.33
N ALA A 70 18.83 -15.94 18.41
CA ALA A 70 18.50 -15.53 17.04
C ALA A 70 19.09 -16.53 16.05
N LEU A 71 18.22 -17.08 15.21
CA LEU A 71 18.54 -18.02 14.14
C LEU A 71 18.41 -17.30 12.80
N SER A 72 19.15 -17.77 11.79
CA SER A 72 19.03 -17.27 10.42
C SER A 72 18.83 -18.44 9.48
N LEU A 73 17.96 -18.25 8.49
CA LEU A 73 17.80 -19.17 7.36
C LEU A 73 18.06 -18.37 6.07
N PRO A 74 19.03 -18.78 5.24
CA PRO A 74 19.26 -18.17 3.93
C PRO A 74 18.01 -18.20 3.06
N ARG A 75 17.90 -17.26 2.12
CA ARG A 75 16.72 -17.20 1.24
C ARG A 75 16.63 -18.41 0.31
N ASP A 76 17.78 -18.92 -0.12
CA ASP A 76 17.87 -20.11 -0.98
C ASP A 76 17.31 -21.37 -0.31
N ASP A 77 17.29 -21.41 1.04
CA ASP A 77 16.83 -22.55 1.83
C ASP A 77 15.38 -22.36 2.34
N LEU A 78 14.61 -21.41 1.77
CA LEU A 78 13.24 -21.14 2.23
C LEU A 78 12.30 -22.34 2.15
N ASP A 79 12.56 -23.31 1.28
CA ASP A 79 11.77 -24.54 1.20
C ASP A 79 11.95 -25.44 2.44
N GLU A 80 13.03 -25.28 3.19
CA GLU A 80 13.27 -25.97 4.46
C GLU A 80 12.57 -25.30 5.64
N LEU A 81 12.03 -24.08 5.46
CA LEU A 81 11.40 -23.28 6.51
C LEU A 81 10.34 -24.06 7.32
N PRO A 82 9.42 -24.84 6.72
CA PRO A 82 8.45 -25.61 7.49
C PRO A 82 9.11 -26.65 8.40
N GLY A 83 10.14 -27.35 7.90
CA GLY A 83 10.90 -28.34 8.67
C GLY A 83 11.72 -27.69 9.79
N PHE A 84 12.32 -26.54 9.49
CA PHE A 84 13.06 -25.73 10.45
C PHE A 84 12.18 -25.31 11.64
N LEU A 85 10.95 -24.88 11.37
CA LEU A 85 9.98 -24.48 12.40
C LEU A 85 9.36 -25.67 13.14
N ALA A 86 9.14 -26.81 12.46
CA ALA A 86 8.55 -28.00 13.10
C ALA A 86 9.44 -28.57 14.22
N GLY A 87 10.76 -28.46 14.09
CA GLY A 87 11.72 -28.94 15.09
C GLY A 87 12.08 -27.91 16.17
N ARG A 88 11.62 -26.66 16.07
CA ARG A 88 12.07 -25.53 16.90
C ARG A 88 10.93 -24.58 17.24
N ALA A 89 10.62 -24.45 18.54
CA ALA A 89 9.69 -23.43 18.98
C ALA A 89 10.35 -22.03 18.91
N VAL A 90 9.92 -21.22 17.95
CA VAL A 90 10.32 -19.80 17.84
C VAL A 90 9.20 -18.88 18.32
N ARG A 91 9.56 -17.79 19.00
CA ARG A 91 8.61 -16.74 19.41
C ARG A 91 8.06 -15.99 18.21
N GLY A 92 8.86 -15.81 17.17
CA GLY A 92 8.42 -15.19 15.93
C GLY A 92 9.44 -15.28 14.81
N VAL A 93 8.95 -15.04 13.60
CA VAL A 93 9.74 -14.91 12.37
C VAL A 93 9.78 -13.43 11.99
N VAL A 94 10.99 -12.91 11.75
CA VAL A 94 11.25 -11.51 11.42
C VAL A 94 11.84 -11.45 10.02
N PHE A 95 11.17 -10.74 9.11
CA PHE A 95 11.69 -10.43 7.79
C PHE A 95 12.22 -9.00 7.76
N LEU A 96 13.53 -8.84 7.59
CA LEU A 96 14.22 -7.55 7.52
C LEU A 96 14.42 -7.16 6.05
N THR A 97 13.91 -5.98 5.67
CA THR A 97 14.12 -5.45 4.31
C THR A 97 15.43 -4.68 4.20
N GLY A 98 15.88 -4.41 2.97
CA GLY A 98 17.06 -3.65 2.60
C GLY A 98 16.93 -2.13 2.73
N SER A 99 17.79 -1.39 2.02
CA SER A 99 17.83 0.08 2.05
C SER A 99 16.64 0.67 1.29
N PRO A 100 16.01 1.79 1.73
CA PRO A 100 14.85 2.37 1.06
C PRO A 100 15.11 2.66 -0.43
N TYR A 101 16.28 3.17 -0.78
CA TYR A 101 16.61 3.49 -2.17
C TYR A 101 16.60 2.28 -3.13
N ALA A 102 16.66 1.05 -2.63
CA ALA A 102 16.60 -0.15 -3.45
C ALA A 102 15.20 -0.41 -4.04
N TYR A 103 14.14 0.25 -3.52
CA TYR A 103 12.75 -0.06 -3.87
C TYR A 103 11.96 1.14 -4.44
N HIS A 104 12.67 2.16 -4.94
CA HIS A 104 12.05 3.26 -5.68
C HIS A 104 11.41 2.80 -6.99
N ASP A 105 11.95 1.72 -7.53
CA ASP A 105 11.51 1.07 -8.74
C ASP A 105 10.33 0.11 -8.45
N PRO A 106 9.20 0.24 -9.15
CA PRO A 106 8.07 -0.68 -9.03
C PRO A 106 8.39 -2.16 -9.17
N GLU A 107 9.34 -2.53 -10.02
CA GLU A 107 9.72 -3.92 -10.26
C GLU A 107 10.45 -4.48 -9.03
N ALA A 108 11.43 -3.77 -8.51
CA ALA A 108 12.13 -4.15 -7.27
C ALA A 108 11.17 -4.26 -6.06
N ALA A 109 10.20 -3.34 -5.95
CA ALA A 109 9.16 -3.42 -4.93
C ALA A 109 8.24 -4.64 -5.12
N GLN A 110 7.94 -5.03 -6.36
CA GLN A 110 7.17 -6.24 -6.65
C GLN A 110 7.94 -7.51 -6.29
N GLU A 111 9.23 -7.57 -6.60
CA GLU A 111 10.10 -8.69 -6.25
C GLU A 111 10.20 -8.88 -4.72
N LEU A 112 10.33 -7.78 -3.97
CA LEU A 112 10.26 -7.80 -2.51
C LEU A 112 8.90 -8.33 -2.01
N LEU A 113 7.79 -7.84 -2.57
CA LEU A 113 6.47 -8.34 -2.21
C LEU A 113 6.34 -9.85 -2.47
N LEU A 114 6.81 -10.34 -3.61
CA LEU A 114 6.81 -11.77 -3.95
C LEU A 114 7.68 -12.58 -2.98
N ALA A 115 8.83 -12.04 -2.56
CA ALA A 115 9.69 -12.64 -1.55
C ALA A 115 8.96 -12.83 -0.21
N VAL A 116 8.36 -11.75 0.31
CA VAL A 116 7.64 -11.79 1.59
C VAL A 116 6.43 -12.73 1.50
N ARG A 117 5.71 -12.74 0.36
CA ARG A 117 4.62 -13.69 0.13
C ARG A 117 5.11 -15.14 0.11
N SER A 118 6.27 -15.42 -0.47
CA SER A 118 6.88 -16.75 -0.48
C SER A 118 7.17 -17.25 0.94
N VAL A 119 7.69 -16.38 1.81
CA VAL A 119 7.88 -16.69 3.23
C VAL A 119 6.55 -16.99 3.90
N VAL A 120 5.58 -16.08 3.77
CA VAL A 120 4.27 -16.20 4.42
C VAL A 120 3.55 -17.48 4.00
N ALA A 121 3.63 -17.88 2.74
CA ALA A 121 3.02 -19.12 2.24
C ALA A 121 3.54 -20.39 2.93
N ARG A 122 4.75 -20.34 3.51
CA ARG A 122 5.41 -21.46 4.19
C ARG A 122 5.30 -21.41 5.71
N LEU A 123 4.78 -20.33 6.28
CA LEU A 123 4.53 -20.23 7.71
C LEU A 123 3.30 -21.05 8.09
N GLY A 124 3.39 -21.83 9.17
CA GLY A 124 2.26 -22.52 9.79
C GLY A 124 1.43 -21.61 10.69
N ASP A 125 0.33 -22.13 11.22
CA ASP A 125 -0.47 -21.41 12.22
C ASP A 125 0.27 -21.25 13.56
N GLY A 126 -0.03 -20.18 14.29
CA GLY A 126 0.55 -19.90 15.61
C GLY A 126 1.95 -19.29 15.58
N VAL A 127 2.53 -19.05 14.39
CA VAL A 127 3.80 -18.35 14.22
C VAL A 127 3.55 -16.85 14.14
N ARG A 128 4.11 -16.07 15.08
CA ARG A 128 4.11 -14.60 14.97
C ARG A 128 5.00 -14.16 13.80
N PHE A 129 4.50 -13.29 12.93
CA PHE A 129 5.27 -12.77 11.79
C PHE A 129 5.46 -11.25 11.85
N HIS A 130 6.71 -10.79 11.67
CA HIS A 130 7.06 -9.38 11.65
C HIS A 130 7.79 -9.03 10.34
N VAL A 131 7.35 -7.98 9.68
CA VAL A 131 8.06 -7.34 8.57
C VAL A 131 8.67 -6.05 9.10
N CYS A 132 10.00 -5.97 9.09
CA CYS A 132 10.73 -4.82 9.62
C CYS A 132 11.32 -4.00 8.48
N THR A 133 10.88 -2.75 8.37
CA THR A 133 11.30 -1.83 7.31
C THR A 133 12.01 -0.61 7.87
N GLN A 134 12.95 -0.06 7.08
CA GLN A 134 13.52 1.26 7.32
C GLN A 134 13.13 2.17 6.15
N SER A 135 11.83 2.42 5.98
CA SER A 135 11.31 2.94 4.72
C SER A 135 11.66 4.41 4.47
N GLY A 136 11.73 5.25 5.50
CA GLY A 136 11.78 6.70 5.29
C GLY A 136 10.59 7.24 4.46
N GLY A 137 9.48 6.48 4.36
CA GLY A 137 8.36 6.80 3.48
C GLY A 137 8.51 6.32 2.04
N GLU A 138 9.51 5.48 1.73
CA GLU A 138 9.71 4.93 0.40
C GLU A 138 8.53 4.04 -0.05
N PRO A 139 7.89 4.35 -1.20
CA PRO A 139 6.71 3.62 -1.64
C PRO A 139 6.89 2.10 -1.77
N GLY A 140 8.04 1.65 -2.26
CA GLY A 140 8.31 0.23 -2.45
C GLY A 140 8.30 -0.59 -1.16
N LEU A 141 8.72 0.00 -0.04
CA LEU A 141 8.68 -0.67 1.27
C LEU A 141 7.31 -0.54 1.93
N VAL A 142 6.66 0.63 1.80
CA VAL A 142 5.36 0.92 2.42
C VAL A 142 4.23 0.06 1.82
N CYS A 143 4.41 -0.48 0.61
CA CYS A 143 3.44 -1.40 -0.01
C CYS A 143 3.12 -2.64 0.85
N LEU A 144 4.09 -3.10 1.66
CA LEU A 144 3.94 -4.28 2.52
C LEU A 144 2.88 -4.11 3.62
N ARG A 145 2.48 -2.86 3.93
CA ARG A 145 1.32 -2.58 4.81
C ARG A 145 0.03 -3.21 4.27
N GLY A 146 -0.14 -3.17 2.94
CA GLY A 146 -1.28 -3.81 2.28
C GLY A 146 -1.31 -5.32 2.50
N LEU A 147 -0.14 -5.97 2.50
CA LEU A 147 -0.02 -7.40 2.79
C LEU A 147 -0.40 -7.70 4.25
N VAL A 148 0.15 -6.94 5.22
CA VAL A 148 -0.14 -7.14 6.65
C VAL A 148 -1.65 -7.03 6.93
N ARG A 149 -2.33 -6.05 6.35
CA ARG A 149 -3.79 -5.89 6.50
C ARG A 149 -4.58 -7.05 5.91
N VAL A 150 -4.14 -7.62 4.79
CA VAL A 150 -4.79 -8.81 4.22
C VAL A 150 -4.54 -10.04 5.09
N LEU A 151 -3.32 -10.22 5.62
CA LEU A 151 -3.00 -11.31 6.53
C LEU A 151 -3.78 -11.26 7.84
N ALA A 152 -4.09 -10.06 8.35
CA ALA A 152 -4.96 -9.91 9.51
C ALA A 152 -6.36 -10.54 9.30
N VAL A 153 -6.84 -10.60 8.06
CA VAL A 153 -8.14 -11.20 7.71
C VAL A 153 -7.99 -12.67 7.27
N GLU A 154 -7.00 -12.99 6.44
CA GLU A 154 -6.84 -14.33 5.88
C GLU A 154 -6.15 -15.31 6.83
N ARG A 155 -5.21 -14.81 7.64
CA ARG A 155 -4.35 -15.61 8.52
C ARG A 155 -4.18 -14.94 9.89
N PRO A 156 -5.28 -14.69 10.65
CA PRO A 156 -5.22 -13.96 11.92
C PRO A 156 -4.32 -14.63 12.97
N SER A 157 -4.14 -15.96 12.88
CA SER A 157 -3.22 -16.75 13.73
C SER A 157 -1.75 -16.31 13.58
N LEU A 158 -1.35 -15.76 12.43
CA LEU A 158 0.01 -15.25 12.23
C LEU A 158 0.29 -13.96 12.99
N ARG A 159 -0.78 -13.23 13.37
CA ARG A 159 -0.73 -11.88 13.92
C ARG A 159 0.36 -11.03 13.22
N ALA A 160 0.31 -10.96 11.90
CA ALA A 160 1.35 -10.31 11.12
C ALA A 160 1.45 -8.82 11.48
N SER A 161 2.67 -8.28 11.56
CA SER A 161 2.88 -6.84 11.80
C SER A 161 3.96 -6.25 10.91
N LEU A 162 3.83 -4.95 10.61
CA LEU A 162 4.84 -4.13 9.97
C LEU A 162 5.40 -3.14 11.00
N VAL A 163 6.70 -3.24 11.24
CA VAL A 163 7.44 -2.35 12.15
C VAL A 163 8.40 -1.51 11.32
N ASP A 164 8.09 -0.23 11.17
CA ASP A 164 8.91 0.71 10.41
C ASP A 164 9.73 1.61 11.33
N PHE A 165 11.04 1.46 11.34
CA PHE A 165 11.95 2.27 12.16
C PHE A 165 12.73 3.27 11.28
N ASP A 166 13.20 4.38 11.84
CA ASP A 166 14.09 5.28 11.10
C ASP A 166 15.57 4.89 11.24
N ALA A 167 16.42 5.51 10.43
CA ALA A 167 17.87 5.25 10.45
C ALA A 167 18.58 5.63 11.75
N ARG A 168 17.92 6.42 12.62
CA ARG A 168 18.48 6.93 13.86
C ARG A 168 18.08 6.09 15.06
N SER A 169 17.00 5.31 14.92
CA SER A 169 16.46 4.46 15.97
C SER A 169 17.46 3.36 16.30
N ASP A 170 17.71 3.15 17.58
CA ASP A 170 18.58 2.07 18.05
C ASP A 170 17.97 0.69 17.70
N VAL A 171 18.79 -0.27 17.28
CA VAL A 171 18.33 -1.66 17.04
C VAL A 171 17.78 -2.30 18.32
N ASP A 172 18.23 -1.84 19.49
CA ASP A 172 17.69 -2.25 20.79
C ASP A 172 16.20 -1.86 20.94
N VAL A 173 15.76 -0.78 20.29
CA VAL A 173 14.35 -0.39 20.23
C VAL A 173 13.55 -1.44 19.46
N LEU A 174 14.07 -1.91 18.33
CA LEU A 174 13.43 -2.96 17.54
C LEU A 174 13.36 -4.27 18.34
N ALA A 175 14.43 -4.67 19.02
CA ALA A 175 14.42 -5.85 19.88
C ALA A 175 13.35 -5.73 20.99
N ARG A 176 13.21 -4.56 21.62
CA ARG A 176 12.15 -4.30 22.62
C ARG A 176 10.74 -4.35 22.02
N GLU A 177 10.52 -3.79 20.83
CA GLU A 177 9.22 -3.88 20.14
C GLU A 177 8.83 -5.34 19.93
N LEU A 178 9.73 -6.14 19.34
CA LEU A 178 9.47 -7.54 19.04
C LEU A 178 9.16 -8.33 20.32
N ARG A 179 9.96 -8.13 21.38
CA ARG A 179 9.77 -8.82 22.67
C ARG A 179 8.53 -8.39 23.44
N SER A 180 7.96 -7.23 23.14
CA SER A 180 6.76 -6.74 23.83
C SER A 180 5.49 -7.51 23.48
N ASP A 181 5.48 -8.21 22.33
CA ASP A 181 4.30 -8.86 21.75
C ASP A 181 3.07 -7.93 21.70
N ALA A 182 3.30 -6.64 21.45
CA ALA A 182 2.24 -5.63 21.39
C ALA A 182 1.18 -5.99 20.32
N PRO A 183 -0.09 -5.63 20.54
CA PRO A 183 -1.18 -6.01 19.66
C PRO A 183 -1.27 -5.16 18.38
N ASP A 184 -0.43 -4.14 18.22
CA ASP A 184 -0.47 -3.26 17.04
C ASP A 184 0.16 -3.94 15.82
N ASP A 185 -0.58 -4.00 14.71
CA ASP A 185 -0.11 -4.59 13.45
C ASP A 185 0.71 -3.63 12.59
N GLU A 186 0.58 -2.32 12.81
CA GLU A 186 1.29 -1.29 12.05
C GLU A 186 1.91 -0.28 13.00
N VAL A 187 3.22 -0.38 13.15
CA VAL A 187 4.01 0.40 14.10
C VAL A 187 5.08 1.17 13.35
N ARG A 188 5.33 2.40 13.80
CA ARG A 188 6.51 3.14 13.38
C ARG A 188 7.28 3.69 14.58
N TRP A 189 8.59 3.61 14.52
CA TRP A 189 9.51 4.25 15.46
C TRP A 189 10.17 5.43 14.76
N ARG A 190 10.10 6.61 15.39
CA ARG A 190 10.72 7.84 14.91
C ARG A 190 11.37 8.57 16.07
N HIS A 191 12.68 8.82 15.98
CA HIS A 191 13.43 9.47 17.05
C HIS A 191 13.16 8.83 18.42
N ASP A 192 13.19 7.49 18.48
CA ASP A 192 12.88 6.66 19.66
C ASP A 192 11.47 6.83 20.24
N VAL A 193 10.53 7.42 19.48
CA VAL A 193 9.11 7.51 19.84
C VAL A 193 8.32 6.48 19.04
N ARG A 194 7.52 5.68 19.76
CA ARG A 194 6.63 4.66 19.18
C ARG A 194 5.29 5.29 18.77
N HIS A 195 4.88 5.04 17.54
CA HIS A 195 3.56 5.37 17.05
C HIS A 195 2.89 4.13 16.47
N ALA A 196 1.58 4.02 16.65
CA ALA A 196 0.78 2.95 16.05
C ALA A 196 -0.30 3.54 15.14
N ALA A 197 -0.58 2.88 14.01
CA ALA A 197 -1.57 3.36 13.06
C ALA A 197 -2.97 3.35 13.67
N ARG A 198 -3.71 4.45 13.50
CA ARG A 198 -5.12 4.58 13.91
C ARG A 198 -5.93 5.28 12.84
N LEU A 199 -7.13 4.79 12.58
CA LEU A 199 -8.07 5.48 11.70
C LEU A 199 -8.75 6.62 12.46
N ALA A 200 -8.64 7.84 11.97
CA ALA A 200 -9.30 9.01 12.53
C ALA A 200 -10.21 9.66 11.50
N ARG A 201 -11.31 10.25 11.95
CA ARG A 201 -12.21 11.02 11.11
C ARG A 201 -11.55 12.36 10.76
N VAL A 202 -11.65 12.76 9.50
CA VAL A 202 -11.22 14.09 9.06
C VAL A 202 -12.38 14.85 8.42
N PRO A 203 -12.53 16.15 8.69
CA PRO A 203 -13.43 16.99 7.92
C PRO A 203 -12.89 17.12 6.50
N SER A 204 -13.71 16.78 5.50
CA SER A 204 -13.35 17.00 4.10
C SER A 204 -14.11 18.20 3.56
N ALA A 205 -13.42 19.32 3.36
CA ALA A 205 -13.93 20.51 2.70
C ALA A 205 -12.82 21.06 1.79
N VAL A 206 -12.56 20.39 0.67
CA VAL A 206 -11.62 20.89 -0.34
C VAL A 206 -12.31 20.83 -1.69
N GLU A 207 -12.40 21.98 -2.35
CA GLU A 207 -12.81 22.06 -3.75
C GLU A 207 -11.66 21.56 -4.63
N VAL A 208 -11.97 20.69 -5.59
CA VAL A 208 -10.98 20.29 -6.60
C VAL A 208 -10.90 21.41 -7.63
N PRO A 209 -9.73 22.02 -7.86
CA PRO A 209 -9.62 23.11 -8.84
C PRO A 209 -9.86 22.56 -10.24
N THR A 210 -11.02 22.90 -10.81
CA THR A 210 -11.43 22.58 -12.18
C THR A 210 -11.62 23.86 -12.99
N GLY A 211 -11.61 23.74 -14.32
CA GLY A 211 -11.69 24.86 -15.24
C GLY A 211 -10.87 24.65 -16.51
N PRO A 212 -10.62 25.73 -17.28
CA PRO A 212 -9.95 25.64 -18.57
C PRO A 212 -8.52 25.05 -18.49
N GLY A 213 -8.21 24.18 -19.43
CA GLY A 213 -6.96 23.43 -19.51
C GLY A 213 -7.17 21.95 -19.83
N ALA A 214 -6.07 21.19 -19.79
CA ALA A 214 -6.06 19.78 -20.16
C ALA A 214 -6.03 18.85 -18.95
N TYR A 215 -6.63 17.68 -19.09
CA TYR A 215 -6.71 16.67 -18.03
C TYR A 215 -6.43 15.28 -18.60
N VAL A 216 -5.71 14.44 -17.85
CA VAL A 216 -5.48 13.04 -18.19
C VAL A 216 -6.27 12.14 -17.26
N VAL A 217 -6.99 11.17 -17.81
CA VAL A 217 -7.84 10.25 -17.04
C VAL A 217 -7.54 8.82 -17.45
N THR A 218 -7.30 7.95 -16.47
CA THR A 218 -6.95 6.55 -16.71
C THR A 218 -7.78 5.60 -15.83
N GLY A 219 -8.04 4.40 -16.35
CA GLY A 219 -8.68 3.31 -15.61
C GLY A 219 -10.21 3.37 -15.55
N GLY A 220 -10.80 2.64 -14.59
CA GLY A 220 -12.21 2.26 -14.58
C GLY A 220 -13.20 3.41 -14.36
N LEU A 221 -12.75 4.53 -13.78
CA LEU A 221 -13.59 5.70 -13.55
C LEU A 221 -13.57 6.70 -14.72
N ALA A 222 -12.87 6.38 -15.80
CA ALA A 222 -12.61 7.34 -16.86
C ALA A 222 -13.87 7.98 -17.47
N PRO A 223 -14.95 7.24 -17.79
CA PRO A 223 -16.16 7.87 -18.34
C PRO A 223 -16.84 8.85 -17.38
N ALA A 224 -16.86 8.54 -16.08
CA ALA A 224 -17.50 9.38 -15.07
C ALA A 224 -16.67 10.63 -14.78
N ALA A 225 -15.35 10.46 -14.62
CA ALA A 225 -14.43 11.58 -14.41
C ALA A 225 -14.37 12.51 -15.63
N ALA A 226 -14.41 11.97 -16.85
CA ALA A 226 -14.41 12.77 -18.07
C ALA A 226 -15.64 13.69 -18.16
N ARG A 227 -16.84 13.14 -17.92
CA ARG A 227 -18.08 13.94 -17.91
C ARG A 227 -18.00 15.07 -16.89
N TRP A 228 -17.61 14.75 -15.65
CA TRP A 228 -17.47 15.75 -14.60
C TRP A 228 -16.45 16.84 -14.95
N LEU A 229 -15.32 16.51 -15.56
CA LEU A 229 -14.32 17.48 -16.00
C LEU A 229 -14.83 18.39 -17.12
N VAL A 230 -15.53 17.83 -18.11
CA VAL A 230 -16.17 18.61 -19.18
C VAL A 230 -17.23 19.56 -18.60
N ASP A 231 -18.10 19.05 -17.73
CA ASP A 231 -19.16 19.83 -17.07
C ASP A 231 -18.60 20.96 -16.19
N THR A 232 -17.34 20.85 -15.74
CA THR A 232 -16.64 21.84 -14.93
C THR A 232 -15.67 22.72 -15.73
N GLY A 233 -15.74 22.67 -17.06
CA GLY A 233 -15.05 23.62 -17.94
C GLY A 233 -13.67 23.18 -18.44
N ALA A 234 -13.37 21.87 -18.41
CA ALA A 234 -12.17 21.36 -19.05
C ALA A 234 -12.15 21.69 -20.55
N THR A 235 -10.99 22.16 -21.04
CA THR A 235 -10.80 22.42 -22.48
C THR A 235 -10.49 21.14 -23.25
N ARG A 236 -9.82 20.19 -22.59
CA ARG A 236 -9.46 18.91 -23.18
C ARG A 236 -9.38 17.82 -22.12
N VAL A 237 -10.03 16.69 -22.36
CA VAL A 237 -9.89 15.49 -21.51
C VAL A 237 -9.30 14.34 -22.33
N VAL A 238 -8.15 13.83 -21.92
CA VAL A 238 -7.47 12.71 -22.59
C VAL A 238 -7.68 11.43 -21.79
N LEU A 239 -8.30 10.43 -22.41
CA LEU A 239 -8.63 9.14 -21.80
C LEU A 239 -7.64 8.07 -22.25
N CYS A 240 -7.12 7.29 -21.29
CA CYS A 240 -6.28 6.12 -21.60
C CYS A 240 -7.13 4.85 -21.68
N GLY A 241 -7.15 4.19 -22.83
CA GLY A 241 -7.78 2.89 -23.00
C GLY A 241 -8.61 2.78 -24.27
N ARG A 242 -9.72 2.05 -24.18
CA ARG A 242 -10.65 1.83 -25.29
C ARG A 242 -12.00 2.40 -24.92
N PHE A 243 -12.24 3.63 -25.35
CA PHE A 243 -13.50 4.35 -25.14
C PHE A 243 -14.06 4.79 -26.50
N PRO A 244 -15.39 4.92 -26.64
CA PRO A 244 -15.95 5.56 -27.82
C PRO A 244 -15.47 7.01 -27.88
N GLU A 245 -15.29 7.52 -29.11
CA GLU A 245 -15.03 8.94 -29.31
C GLU A 245 -16.21 9.77 -28.81
N ALA A 246 -15.93 10.87 -28.13
CA ALA A 246 -16.93 11.82 -27.67
C ALA A 246 -16.41 13.26 -27.84
N PRO A 247 -17.30 14.26 -28.01
CA PRO A 247 -16.91 15.67 -28.05
C PRO A 247 -16.05 16.04 -26.85
N ASP A 248 -15.04 16.88 -27.06
CA ASP A 248 -14.13 17.42 -26.02
C ASP A 248 -13.27 16.37 -25.29
N THR A 249 -13.30 15.11 -25.76
CA THR A 249 -12.45 14.03 -25.27
C THR A 249 -11.56 13.47 -26.38
N LEU A 250 -10.32 13.16 -26.03
CA LEU A 250 -9.40 12.43 -26.89
C LEU A 250 -9.09 11.07 -26.27
N VAL A 251 -9.03 10.02 -27.07
CA VAL A 251 -8.73 8.67 -26.58
C VAL A 251 -7.36 8.26 -27.07
N VAL A 252 -6.46 7.93 -26.14
CA VAL A 252 -5.18 7.29 -26.45
C VAL A 252 -5.31 5.80 -26.17
N PRO A 253 -5.25 4.94 -27.21
CA PRO A 253 -5.30 3.51 -27.03
C PRO A 253 -4.01 2.99 -26.38
N GLY A 254 -4.18 2.07 -25.44
CA GLY A 254 -3.08 1.38 -24.76
C GLY A 254 -3.35 1.16 -23.28
N ASP A 255 -2.43 0.46 -22.64
CA ASP A 255 -2.34 0.43 -21.18
C ASP A 255 -1.36 1.49 -20.70
N VAL A 256 -1.70 2.25 -19.66
CA VAL A 256 -0.83 3.30 -19.11
C VAL A 256 0.52 2.73 -18.62
N ALA A 257 0.57 1.44 -18.29
CA ALA A 257 1.79 0.73 -17.93
C ALA A 257 2.68 0.35 -19.13
N ASP A 258 2.18 0.42 -20.36
CA ASP A 258 2.96 0.13 -21.57
C ASP A 258 3.95 1.27 -21.87
N PRO A 259 5.16 0.97 -22.36
CA PRO A 259 6.11 1.98 -22.81
C PRO A 259 5.50 2.94 -23.84
N GLY A 260 5.72 4.25 -23.67
CA GLY A 260 5.28 5.28 -24.60
C GLY A 260 3.80 5.69 -24.46
N VAL A 261 2.97 5.00 -23.69
CA VAL A 261 1.55 5.37 -23.54
C VAL A 261 1.39 6.63 -22.68
N ALA A 262 2.08 6.71 -21.54
CA ALA A 262 2.02 7.86 -20.66
C ALA A 262 2.48 9.15 -21.36
N GLU A 263 3.53 9.04 -22.17
CA GLU A 263 4.10 10.12 -22.98
C GLU A 263 3.10 10.60 -24.03
N ARG A 264 2.42 9.67 -24.73
CA ARG A 264 1.35 10.02 -25.67
C ARG A 264 0.16 10.68 -24.98
N LEU A 265 -0.21 10.25 -23.77
CA LEU A 265 -1.27 10.88 -22.99
C LEU A 265 -0.93 12.33 -22.65
N VAL A 266 0.28 12.58 -22.15
CA VAL A 266 0.73 13.93 -21.78
C VAL A 266 0.91 14.81 -23.03
N ALA A 267 1.47 14.27 -24.12
CA ALA A 267 1.61 15.00 -25.38
C ALA A 267 0.24 15.39 -25.97
N ALA A 268 -0.74 14.49 -25.96
CA ALA A 268 -2.09 14.80 -26.42
C ALA A 268 -2.77 15.85 -25.52
N ALA A 269 -2.56 15.77 -24.20
CA ALA A 269 -3.12 16.74 -23.26
C ALA A 269 -2.54 18.14 -23.48
N THR A 270 -1.22 18.22 -23.64
CA THR A 270 -0.46 19.48 -23.71
C THR A 270 -0.29 20.04 -25.13
N ALA A 271 -0.78 19.34 -26.15
CA ALA A 271 -0.79 19.84 -27.52
C ALA A 271 -1.46 21.23 -27.60
N ASP A 272 -0.98 22.05 -28.53
CA ASP A 272 -1.39 23.45 -28.71
C ASP A 272 -1.03 24.38 -27.53
N GLY A 273 -0.12 23.95 -26.65
CA GLY A 273 0.32 24.72 -25.50
C GLY A 273 -0.69 24.74 -24.34
N LEU A 274 -1.65 23.80 -24.33
CA LEU A 274 -2.57 23.68 -23.22
C LEU A 274 -1.84 23.21 -21.95
N PRO A 275 -2.03 23.90 -20.81
CA PRO A 275 -1.43 23.46 -19.57
C PRO A 275 -2.17 22.24 -19.01
N LEU A 276 -1.40 21.26 -18.54
CA LEU A 276 -1.93 20.10 -17.83
C LEU A 276 -2.38 20.52 -16.43
N ARG A 277 -3.69 20.51 -16.18
CA ARG A 277 -4.27 20.92 -14.89
C ARG A 277 -4.39 19.78 -13.91
N GLY A 278 -4.81 18.62 -14.38
CA GLY A 278 -5.16 17.52 -13.49
C GLY A 278 -4.95 16.13 -14.08
N ILE A 279 -4.68 15.18 -13.20
CA ILE A 279 -4.64 13.75 -13.53
C ILE A 279 -5.57 12.99 -12.60
N VAL A 280 -6.42 12.14 -13.19
CA VAL A 280 -7.20 11.13 -12.47
C VAL A 280 -6.68 9.75 -12.85
N HIS A 281 -6.09 9.04 -11.90
CA HIS A 281 -5.58 7.69 -12.09
C HIS A 281 -6.38 6.70 -11.25
N ALA A 282 -7.26 5.92 -11.91
CA ALA A 282 -8.22 5.03 -11.29
C ALA A 282 -8.11 3.59 -11.82
N PRO A 283 -6.96 2.93 -11.64
CA PRO A 283 -6.67 1.62 -12.23
C PRO A 283 -7.65 0.55 -11.74
N VAL A 284 -7.98 -0.39 -12.62
CA VAL A 284 -8.69 -1.62 -12.24
C VAL A 284 -7.66 -2.72 -11.96
N SER A 285 -7.48 -3.03 -10.67
CA SER A 285 -7.19 -4.39 -10.21
C SER A 285 -5.82 -5.04 -10.42
N ASP A 286 -4.70 -4.35 -10.67
CA ASP A 286 -3.37 -4.97 -10.54
C ASP A 286 -2.19 -4.00 -10.33
N TRP A 287 -1.06 -4.56 -9.89
CA TRP A 287 0.23 -3.86 -9.67
C TRP A 287 0.70 -3.12 -10.92
N ARG A 288 0.59 -3.76 -12.08
CA ARG A 288 1.05 -3.20 -13.36
C ARG A 288 0.32 -1.92 -13.70
N ARG A 289 -1.01 -1.95 -13.80
CA ARG A 289 -1.81 -0.79 -14.20
C ARG A 289 -1.79 0.31 -13.16
N GLY A 290 -1.76 -0.04 -11.87
CA GLY A 290 -1.75 0.94 -10.79
C GLY A 290 -0.38 1.52 -10.53
N VAL A 291 0.57 0.68 -10.11
CA VAL A 291 1.90 1.12 -9.67
C VAL A 291 2.75 1.57 -10.85
N GLN A 292 2.98 0.71 -11.84
CA GLN A 292 3.82 1.07 -13.00
C GLN A 292 3.15 2.18 -13.82
N GLY A 293 1.83 2.14 -13.97
CA GLY A 293 1.06 3.21 -14.60
C GLY A 293 1.26 4.58 -13.95
N ALA A 294 1.14 4.66 -12.62
CA ALA A 294 1.38 5.90 -11.88
C ALA A 294 2.84 6.37 -11.99
N ARG A 295 3.81 5.43 -11.94
CA ARG A 295 5.24 5.74 -12.12
C ARG A 295 5.51 6.34 -13.50
N ARG A 296 5.02 5.72 -14.57
CA ARG A 296 5.18 6.22 -15.95
C ARG A 296 4.53 7.58 -16.17
N LEU A 297 3.33 7.79 -15.63
CA LEU A 297 2.68 9.12 -15.68
C LEU A 297 3.53 10.18 -14.96
N HIS A 298 4.24 9.83 -13.89
CA HIS A 298 5.05 10.78 -13.15
C HIS A 298 6.31 11.16 -13.92
N GLU A 299 6.93 10.21 -14.59
CA GLU A 299 8.05 10.46 -15.49
C GLU A 299 7.60 11.32 -16.70
N ALA A 300 6.49 10.95 -17.33
CA ALA A 300 5.95 11.67 -18.49
C ALA A 300 5.50 13.10 -18.18
N THR A 301 5.27 13.44 -16.92
CA THR A 301 4.83 14.78 -16.47
C THR A 301 5.95 15.64 -15.92
N ALA A 302 7.22 15.21 -16.06
CA ALA A 302 8.37 15.96 -15.56
C ALA A 302 8.42 17.41 -16.08
N ASP A 303 8.16 17.62 -17.37
CA ASP A 303 8.19 18.94 -18.02
C ASP A 303 6.84 19.67 -18.00
N SER A 304 5.80 19.03 -17.49
CA SER A 304 4.43 19.57 -17.43
C SER A 304 3.71 19.05 -16.20
N PRO A 305 4.17 19.42 -15.00
CA PRO A 305 3.58 18.93 -13.76
C PRO A 305 2.12 19.39 -13.67
N PRO A 306 1.18 18.50 -13.32
CA PRO A 306 -0.21 18.90 -13.13
C PRO A 306 -0.37 19.76 -11.87
N ASP A 307 -1.38 20.62 -11.84
CA ASP A 307 -1.77 21.40 -10.65
C ASP A 307 -2.32 20.48 -9.54
N TRP A 308 -2.97 19.37 -9.91
CA TRP A 308 -3.42 18.33 -8.98
C TRP A 308 -3.35 16.91 -9.58
N TRP A 309 -3.24 15.91 -8.70
CA TRP A 309 -3.27 14.51 -9.12
C TRP A 309 -4.08 13.68 -8.13
N LEU A 310 -5.18 13.12 -8.62
CA LEU A 310 -6.04 12.18 -7.89
C LEU A 310 -5.69 10.73 -8.24
N LEU A 311 -5.30 9.96 -7.23
CA LEU A 311 -5.04 8.52 -7.30
C LEU A 311 -6.21 7.81 -6.60
N CYS A 312 -7.08 7.18 -7.38
CA CYS A 312 -8.22 6.45 -6.83
C CYS A 312 -7.76 5.05 -6.43
N THR A 313 -7.76 4.79 -5.13
CA THR A 313 -7.43 3.49 -4.54
C THR A 313 -8.70 2.85 -3.97
N SER A 314 -8.59 1.68 -3.33
CA SER A 314 -9.71 1.01 -2.68
C SER A 314 -9.65 1.10 -1.16
N ALA A 315 -10.82 1.19 -0.52
CA ALA A 315 -10.94 1.03 0.92
C ALA A 315 -10.49 -0.37 1.41
N THR A 316 -10.42 -1.38 0.53
CA THR A 316 -9.82 -2.69 0.85
C THR A 316 -8.37 -2.56 1.30
N ALA A 317 -7.66 -1.53 0.87
CA ALA A 317 -6.30 -1.27 1.33
C ALA A 317 -6.25 -0.80 2.79
N LEU A 318 -7.34 -0.25 3.35
CA LEU A 318 -7.40 0.21 4.74
C LEU A 318 -7.76 -0.93 5.71
N PHE A 319 -8.63 -1.84 5.29
CA PHE A 319 -9.19 -2.87 6.18
C PHE A 319 -8.69 -4.29 5.87
N GLY A 320 -8.02 -4.50 4.74
CA GLY A 320 -7.79 -5.83 4.19
C GLY A 320 -9.08 -6.41 3.60
N ALA A 321 -8.92 -7.35 2.67
CA ALA A 321 -10.01 -8.18 2.17
C ALA A 321 -9.43 -9.52 1.68
N PRO A 322 -10.14 -10.65 1.88
CA PRO A 322 -9.70 -11.93 1.34
C PRO A 322 -9.51 -11.86 -0.18
N GLY A 323 -8.44 -12.48 -0.68
CA GLY A 323 -8.02 -12.48 -2.08
C GLY A 323 -7.47 -11.14 -2.59
N ALA A 324 -7.37 -10.11 -1.75
CA ALA A 324 -7.06 -8.75 -2.21
C ALA A 324 -5.57 -8.37 -2.10
N THR A 325 -4.65 -9.30 -1.84
CA THR A 325 -3.21 -9.02 -1.63
C THR A 325 -2.61 -8.13 -2.70
N THR A 326 -2.77 -8.46 -3.99
CA THR A 326 -2.22 -7.65 -5.10
C THR A 326 -2.79 -6.23 -5.12
N ARG A 327 -4.09 -6.09 -4.86
CA ARG A 327 -4.75 -4.78 -4.86
C ARG A 327 -4.38 -3.95 -3.64
N ALA A 328 -4.41 -4.54 -2.45
CA ALA A 328 -4.11 -3.87 -1.19
C ALA A 328 -2.66 -3.36 -1.15
N THR A 329 -1.72 -4.15 -1.67
CA THR A 329 -0.30 -3.77 -1.74
C THR A 329 -0.06 -2.68 -2.80
N ALA A 330 -0.68 -2.78 -3.98
CA ALA A 330 -0.64 -1.72 -4.99
C ALA A 330 -1.25 -0.40 -4.47
N ASP A 331 -2.41 -0.46 -3.81
CA ASP A 331 -3.06 0.72 -3.22
C ASP A 331 -2.22 1.34 -2.09
N ALA A 332 -1.56 0.51 -1.25
CA ALA A 332 -0.63 0.97 -0.23
C ALA A 332 0.60 1.64 -0.85
N TRP A 333 1.12 1.11 -1.96
CA TRP A 333 2.18 1.75 -2.74
C TRP A 333 1.72 3.10 -3.28
N LEU A 334 0.53 3.19 -3.87
CA LEU A 334 -0.01 4.45 -4.41
C LEU A 334 -0.22 5.51 -3.31
N ALA A 335 -0.66 5.10 -2.13
CA ALA A 335 -0.76 5.98 -0.96
C ALA A 335 0.60 6.55 -0.55
N ALA A 336 1.63 5.70 -0.52
CA ALA A 336 2.99 6.12 -0.21
C ALA A 336 3.58 6.99 -1.32
N PHE A 337 3.33 6.65 -2.59
CA PHE A 337 3.75 7.42 -3.75
C PHE A 337 3.17 8.84 -3.75
N ALA A 338 1.90 8.99 -3.37
CA ALA A 338 1.30 10.31 -3.19
C ALA A 338 2.01 11.13 -2.11
N ALA A 339 2.33 10.51 -0.96
CA ALA A 339 3.09 11.17 0.11
C ALA A 339 4.51 11.54 -0.33
N TRP A 340 5.18 10.65 -1.07
CA TRP A 340 6.51 10.86 -1.66
C TRP A 340 6.55 11.97 -2.71
N ARG A 341 5.48 12.12 -3.51
CA ARG A 341 5.33 13.26 -4.43
C ARG A 341 5.18 14.57 -3.66
N ARG A 342 4.31 14.59 -2.64
CA ARG A 342 4.08 15.78 -1.81
C ARG A 342 5.35 16.23 -1.08
N SER A 343 6.18 15.30 -0.60
CA SER A 343 7.46 15.66 0.02
C SER A 343 8.47 16.31 -0.92
N ARG A 344 8.23 16.23 -2.24
CA ARG A 344 9.02 16.89 -3.30
C ARG A 344 8.33 18.13 -3.88
N GLY A 345 7.28 18.61 -3.23
CA GLY A 345 6.49 19.76 -3.71
C GLY A 345 5.60 19.44 -4.92
N LEU A 346 5.43 18.16 -5.28
CA LEU A 346 4.55 17.75 -6.37
C LEU A 346 3.17 17.34 -5.83
N PRO A 347 2.06 17.76 -6.46
CA PRO A 347 0.74 17.43 -5.98
C PRO A 347 0.42 15.96 -6.23
N ALA A 348 -0.24 15.35 -5.24
CA ALA A 348 -0.88 14.04 -5.31
C ALA A 348 -1.75 13.80 -4.08
N THR A 349 -2.93 13.24 -4.31
CA THR A 349 -3.88 12.85 -3.27
C THR A 349 -4.41 11.45 -3.58
N THR A 350 -4.47 10.59 -2.57
CA THR A 350 -5.14 9.30 -2.69
C THR A 350 -6.54 9.39 -2.11
N VAL A 351 -7.50 8.78 -2.79
CA VAL A 351 -8.87 8.61 -2.27
C VAL A 351 -9.20 7.12 -2.30
N PRO A 352 -9.19 6.45 -1.14
CA PRO A 352 -9.65 5.07 -1.02
C PRO A 352 -11.17 5.04 -1.19
N LEU A 353 -11.63 4.60 -2.35
CA LEU A 353 -13.05 4.49 -2.65
C LEU A 353 -13.62 3.21 -2.03
N GLY A 354 -14.80 3.32 -1.44
CA GLY A 354 -15.59 2.15 -1.06
C GLY A 354 -15.93 1.30 -2.29
N PRO A 355 -16.31 0.02 -2.11
CA PRO A 355 -16.80 -0.78 -3.22
C PRO A 355 -18.01 -0.06 -3.84
N PRO A 356 -18.12 -0.02 -5.19
CA PRO A 356 -19.22 0.67 -5.87
C PRO A 356 -20.59 0.09 -5.48
N HIS A 357 -20.60 -1.16 -5.00
CA HIS A 357 -21.74 -1.85 -4.40
C HIS A 357 -21.25 -2.63 -3.17
N LEU A 358 -21.82 -2.38 -1.99
CA LEU A 358 -21.75 -3.37 -0.90
C LEU A 358 -22.56 -4.59 -1.39
N PRO A 359 -21.97 -5.79 -1.51
CA PRO A 359 -22.79 -6.97 -1.79
C PRO A 359 -23.80 -7.14 -0.65
N PRO A 360 -25.05 -7.56 -0.93
CA PRO A 360 -25.97 -7.98 0.10
C PRO A 360 -25.42 -9.25 0.76
N PHE A 361 -24.63 -9.08 1.81
CA PHE A 361 -23.91 -10.10 2.59
C PHE A 361 -22.85 -10.91 1.82
N PRO A 362 -21.68 -11.19 2.43
CA PRO A 362 -20.70 -12.09 1.85
C PRO A 362 -21.17 -13.54 2.01
N ARG A 363 -21.37 -14.26 0.90
CA ARG A 363 -21.20 -15.71 0.94
C ARG A 363 -19.70 -15.97 1.20
N PRO A 364 -19.33 -16.83 2.16
CA PRO A 364 -17.94 -17.14 2.40
C PRO A 364 -17.39 -17.88 1.18
N TYR A 365 -16.53 -17.21 0.41
CA TYR A 365 -15.65 -17.87 -0.55
C TYR A 365 -14.47 -18.47 0.22
N PHE A 366 -14.68 -19.65 0.82
CA PHE A 366 -13.60 -20.59 1.06
C PHE A 366 -13.55 -21.53 -0.14
N SER A 367 -12.57 -21.36 -1.03
CA SER A 367 -12.21 -22.27 -2.13
C SER A 367 -11.15 -21.54 -2.97
N THR A 368 -9.94 -22.02 -3.23
CA THR A 368 -9.28 -23.31 -3.03
C THR A 368 -7.77 -23.06 -3.21
N LEU A 369 -6.97 -23.47 -2.23
CA LEU A 369 -5.51 -23.71 -2.23
C LEU A 369 -4.58 -22.54 -2.60
#